data_AF-A0A536EDM0-F1
#
_entry.id   AF-A0A536EDM0-F1
#
_cell.length_a   1.000
_cell.length_b   1.000
_cell.length_c   1.000
_cell.angle_alpha   90.00
_cell.angle_beta   90.00
_cell.angle_gamma   90.00
#
_symmetry.space_group_name_H-M   'P 1'
#
loop_
_entity.id
_entity.type
_entity.pdbx_description
1 polymer ?
#
loop_
_entity_poly.entity_id
_entity_poly.type
_entity_poly.pdbx_seq_one_letter_code
_entity_poly.pdbx_strand_id
1 'polypeptide(L)'
;MNNQRFEQLTVEGGFQGMLSPIKERQGGAFSALQLHFLRRLNRLLLLRVEQSGQLNEEGLHLIDRAIYSTYCDAVDLGVTEEAQKLLHRTAQSSAG
;
A
#
# COMPACT_ATOMS: atom_id res chain seq x y z
N MET A 1 -35.63 -26.24 20.18
CA MET A 1 -34.27 -25.67 20.07
C MET A 1 -33.85 -25.80 18.61
N ASN A 2 -33.67 -24.67 17.93
CA ASN A 2 -32.79 -24.56 16.75
C ASN A 2 -32.50 -23.06 16.54
N ASN A 3 -31.28 -22.68 16.91
CA ASN A 3 -30.69 -21.37 16.67
C ASN A 3 -30.13 -21.36 15.25
N GLN A 4 -30.64 -20.49 14.38
CA GLN A 4 -29.87 -19.98 13.25
C GLN A 4 -30.01 -18.46 13.24
N ARG A 5 -28.89 -17.81 13.52
CA ARG A 5 -28.76 -16.39 13.87
C ARG A 5 -27.86 -15.74 12.82
N PHE A 6 -28.38 -14.63 12.28
CA PHE A 6 -27.73 -13.54 11.56
C PHE A 6 -27.38 -13.74 10.08
N GLU A 7 -28.28 -13.19 9.26
CA GLU A 7 -28.03 -12.80 7.88
C GLU A 7 -26.89 -11.79 7.78
N GLN A 8 -26.05 -12.03 6.79
CA GLN A 8 -24.97 -11.14 6.37
C GLN A 8 -25.57 -9.88 5.74
N LEU A 9 -25.42 -8.75 6.42
CA LEU A 9 -25.60 -7.43 5.82
C LEU A 9 -24.42 -7.16 4.89
N THR A 10 -24.66 -7.25 3.58
CA THR A 10 -23.77 -6.74 2.54
C THR A 10 -23.70 -5.22 2.63
N VAL A 11 -22.52 -4.68 2.94
CA VAL A 11 -22.23 -3.25 2.78
C VAL A 11 -21.79 -3.03 1.34
N GLU A 12 -22.75 -2.61 0.52
CA GLU A 12 -22.54 -2.01 -0.80
C GLU A 12 -21.69 -0.74 -0.66
N GLY A 13 -20.47 -0.74 -1.21
CA GLY A 13 -19.65 0.47 -1.30
C GLY A 13 -18.15 0.25 -1.13
N GLY A 14 -17.52 -0.46 -2.07
CA GLY A 14 -16.07 -0.69 -2.05
C GLY A 14 -15.41 -0.18 -3.33
N PHE A 15 -14.64 0.91 -3.21
CA PHE A 15 -13.69 1.48 -4.18
C PHE A 15 -13.18 0.48 -5.25
N GLN A 16 -13.87 0.44 -6.38
CA GLN A 16 -13.57 -0.43 -7.52
C GLN A 16 -12.91 0.43 -8.61
N GLY A 17 -11.59 0.60 -8.54
CA GLY A 17 -10.93 1.50 -9.50
C GLY A 17 -9.45 1.27 -9.77
N MET A 18 -8.60 1.04 -8.77
CA MET A 18 -7.14 1.01 -9.02
C MET A 18 -6.36 0.10 -8.06
N LEU A 19 -6.75 -1.17 -7.99
CA LEU A 19 -5.88 -2.20 -7.44
C LEU A 19 -5.38 -3.05 -8.61
N SER A 20 -4.26 -2.64 -9.21
CA SER A 20 -3.49 -3.58 -10.04
C SER A 20 -3.19 -4.81 -9.19
N PRO A 21 -3.46 -6.05 -9.67
CA PRO A 21 -3.10 -7.24 -8.92
C PRO A 21 -1.60 -7.24 -8.74
N ILE A 22 -1.14 -7.08 -7.49
CA ILE A 22 0.25 -7.32 -7.13
C ILE A 22 0.45 -8.82 -7.42
N LYS A 23 1.13 -9.14 -8.53
CA LYS A 23 1.34 -10.52 -8.97
C LYS A 23 2.07 -11.29 -7.87
N GLU A 24 1.44 -12.36 -7.43
CA GLU A 24 1.99 -13.36 -6.50
C GLU A 24 3.37 -13.81 -7.00
N ARG A 25 4.39 -13.71 -6.14
CA ARG A 25 5.70 -14.32 -6.41
C ARG A 25 5.61 -15.81 -6.08
N GLN A 26 6.38 -16.63 -6.79
CA GLN A 26 6.43 -18.09 -6.60
C GLN A 26 6.76 -18.43 -5.12
N GLY A 27 5.73 -18.77 -4.34
CA GLY A 27 5.87 -19.00 -2.89
C GLY A 27 4.66 -18.61 -2.04
N GLY A 28 3.42 -18.78 -2.54
CA GLY A 28 2.19 -18.51 -1.81
C GLY A 28 1.67 -17.07 -1.94
N ALA A 29 0.35 -16.90 -1.87
CA ALA A 29 -0.30 -15.60 -1.87
C ALA A 29 0.12 -14.79 -0.62
N PHE A 30 0.30 -13.48 -0.77
CA PHE A 30 0.56 -12.59 0.36
C PHE A 30 -0.59 -12.63 1.37
N SER A 31 -0.26 -12.58 2.65
CA SER A 31 -1.25 -12.36 3.70
C SER A 31 -1.94 -11.01 3.54
N ALA A 32 -3.15 -10.87 4.10
CA ALA A 32 -3.88 -9.61 4.09
C ALA A 32 -3.08 -8.45 4.71
N LEU A 33 -2.28 -8.75 5.73
CA LEU A 33 -1.42 -7.76 6.39
C LEU A 33 -0.26 -7.31 5.50
N GLN A 34 0.42 -8.25 4.84
CA GLN A 34 1.46 -7.93 3.86
C GLN A 34 0.90 -7.06 2.71
N LEU A 35 -0.27 -7.44 2.17
CA LEU A 35 -0.95 -6.65 1.14
C LEU A 35 -1.32 -5.25 1.62
N HIS A 36 -1.74 -5.10 2.87
CA HIS A 36 -2.07 -3.80 3.46
C HIS A 36 -0.86 -2.86 3.40
N PHE A 37 0.30 -3.30 3.89
CA PHE A 37 1.50 -2.46 3.92
C PHE A 37 2.04 -2.16 2.52
N LEU A 38 2.03 -3.12 1.59
CA LEU A 38 2.42 -2.87 0.19
C LEU A 38 1.51 -1.83 -0.49
N ARG A 39 0.19 -1.92 -0.29
CA ARG A 39 -0.77 -0.95 -0.85
C ARG A 39 -0.60 0.43 -0.21
N ARG A 40 -0.41 0.47 1.11
CA ARG A 40 -0.16 1.71 1.85
C ARG A 40 1.12 2.38 1.35
N LEU A 41 2.21 1.63 1.17
CA LEU A 41 3.48 2.13 0.67
C LEU A 41 3.31 2.74 -0.74
N ASN A 42 2.65 2.02 -1.65
CA ASN A 42 2.38 2.52 -3.00
C ASN A 42 1.58 3.84 -2.97
N ARG A 43 0.55 3.93 -2.11
CA ARG A 43 -0.25 5.16 -1.98
C ARG A 43 0.58 6.33 -1.48
N LEU A 44 1.45 6.12 -0.48
CA LEU A 44 2.30 7.18 0.05
C LEU A 44 3.32 7.68 -0.98
N LEU A 45 3.89 6.77 -1.77
CA LEU A 45 4.81 7.12 -2.84
C LEU A 45 4.13 7.95 -3.93
N LEU A 46 2.91 7.59 -4.33
CA LEU A 46 2.12 8.39 -5.28
C LEU A 46 1.79 9.77 -4.70
N LEU A 47 1.31 9.82 -3.45
CA LEU A 47 1.01 11.06 -2.75
C LEU A 47 2.22 12.00 -2.71
N ARG A 48 3.41 11.45 -2.45
CA ARG A 48 4.65 12.24 -2.43
C ARG A 48 4.95 12.90 -3.76
N VAL A 49 4.73 12.20 -4.87
CA VAL A 49 4.92 12.75 -6.21
C VAL A 49 3.86 13.82 -6.51
N GLU A 50 2.59 13.49 -6.28
CA GLU A 50 1.45 14.37 -6.57
C GLU A 50 1.49 15.69 -5.78
N GLN A 51 1.96 15.64 -4.54
CA GLN A 51 1.95 16.78 -3.63
C GLN A 51 3.28 17.53 -3.56
N SER A 52 4.31 17.07 -4.27
CA SER A 52 5.67 17.64 -4.24
C SER A 52 5.73 19.14 -4.57
N GLY A 53 4.88 19.60 -5.49
CA GLY A 53 4.81 21.02 -5.87
C GLY A 53 3.83 21.87 -5.04
N GLN A 54 3.05 21.25 -4.15
CA GLN A 54 1.99 21.93 -3.39
C GLN A 54 2.33 22.04 -1.90
N LEU A 55 3.09 21.08 -1.36
CA LEU A 55 3.48 21.07 0.04
C LEU A 55 4.79 21.83 0.28
N ASN A 56 4.91 22.37 1.48
CA ASN A 56 6.18 22.86 2.00
C ASN A 56 7.09 21.68 2.39
N GLU A 57 8.33 22.00 2.74
CA GLU A 57 9.34 20.99 3.10
C GLU A 57 8.90 20.09 4.27
N GLU A 58 8.29 20.67 5.30
CA GLU A 58 7.78 19.91 6.46
C GLU A 58 6.70 18.90 6.07
N GLY A 59 5.77 19.30 5.20
CA GLY A 59 4.74 18.40 4.66
C GLY A 59 5.34 17.22 3.90
N LEU A 60 6.40 17.46 3.13
CA LEU A 60 7.12 16.40 2.42
C LEU A 60 7.87 15.47 3.38
N HIS A 61 8.53 16.02 4.41
CA HIS A 61 9.21 15.23 5.45
C HIS A 61 8.25 14.31 6.20
N LEU A 62 7.01 14.75 6.46
CA LEU A 62 5.99 13.90 7.08
C LEU A 62 5.61 12.71 6.19
N ILE A 63 5.49 12.93 4.87
CA ILE A 63 5.22 11.84 3.92
C ILE A 63 6.43 10.91 3.85
N ASP A 64 7.66 11.44 3.80
CA ASP A 64 8.90 10.66 3.81
C ASP A 64 9.01 9.76 5.04
N ARG A 65 8.69 10.30 6.22
CA ARG A 65 8.67 9.53 7.45
C ARG A 65 7.61 8.42 7.42
N ALA A 66 6.43 8.69 6.87
CA ALA A 66 5.38 7.69 6.71
C ALA A 66 5.79 6.57 5.73
N ILE A 67 6.46 6.93 4.62
CA ILE A 67 7.03 5.98 3.66
C ILE A 67 8.05 5.09 4.35
N TYR A 68 9.00 5.69 5.07
CA TYR A 68 10.06 4.95 5.77
C TYR A 68 9.49 3.95 6.79
N SER A 69 8.57 4.39 7.65
CA SER A 69 7.93 3.50 8.63
C SER A 69 7.19 2.35 7.95
N THR A 70 6.41 2.64 6.89
CA THR A 70 5.65 1.63 6.15
C THR A 70 6.57 0.64 5.43
N TYR A 71 7.74 1.10 4.97
CA TYR A 71 8.77 0.22 4.40
C TYR A 71 9.37 -0.70 5.47
N CYS A 72 9.69 -0.19 6.67
CA CYS A 72 10.14 -1.02 7.78
C CYS A 72 9.10 -2.10 8.14
N ASP A 73 7.81 -1.75 8.21
CA ASP A 73 6.74 -2.71 8.46
C ASP A 73 6.70 -3.81 7.36
N ALA A 74 6.92 -3.43 6.10
CA ALA A 74 6.99 -4.37 4.98
C ALA A 74 8.23 -5.29 5.07
N VAL A 75 9.36 -4.77 5.56
CA VAL A 75 10.59 -5.54 5.80
C VAL A 75 10.37 -6.55 6.92
N ASP A 76 9.79 -6.13 8.03
CA ASP A 76 9.51 -6.98 9.19
C ASP A 76 8.52 -8.11 8.85
N LEU A 77 7.63 -7.88 7.89
CA LEU A 77 6.70 -8.89 7.36
C LEU A 77 7.28 -9.75 6.22
N GLY A 78 8.55 -9.58 5.88
CA GLY A 78 9.25 -10.39 4.88
C GLY A 78 8.90 -10.09 3.42
N VAL A 79 8.31 -8.93 3.12
CA VAL A 79 7.93 -8.51 1.75
C VAL A 79 8.80 -7.36 1.22
N THR A 80 10.07 -7.37 1.65
CA THR A 80 11.08 -6.38 1.28
C THR A 80 11.25 -6.21 -0.23
N GLU A 81 11.25 -7.31 -0.98
CA GLU A 81 11.51 -7.28 -2.42
C GLU A 81 10.40 -6.56 -3.19
N GLU A 82 9.14 -6.77 -2.81
CA GLU A 82 7.99 -6.06 -3.35
C GLU A 82 8.03 -4.58 -2.99
N ALA A 83 8.37 -4.27 -1.74
CA ALA A 83 8.50 -2.89 -1.27
C ALA A 83 9.60 -2.14 -2.05
N GLN A 84 10.74 -2.78 -2.30
CA GLN A 84 11.83 -2.22 -3.11
C GLN A 84 11.42 -1.98 -4.57
N LYS A 85 10.69 -2.92 -5.19
CA LYS A 85 10.16 -2.73 -6.55
C LYS A 85 9.27 -1.48 -6.64
N LEU A 86 8.44 -1.24 -5.61
CA LEU A 86 7.60 -0.04 -5.55
C LEU A 86 8.46 1.24 -5.49
N LEU A 87 9.47 1.29 -4.62
CA LEU A 87 10.38 2.44 -4.51
C LEU A 87 11.12 2.72 -5.82
N HIS A 88 11.67 1.70 -6.47
CA HIS A 88 12.38 1.85 -7.74
C HIS A 88 11.47 2.34 -8.87
N ARG A 89 10.24 1.82 -8.96
CA ARG A 89 9.27 2.27 -9.96
C ARG A 89 8.93 3.74 -9.80
N THR A 90 8.71 4.20 -8.56
CA THR A 90 8.40 5.62 -8.31
C THR A 90 9.58 6.53 -8.59
N ALA A 91 10.80 6.13 -8.26
CA ALA A 91 12.00 6.92 -8.57
C ALA A 91 12.22 7.09 -10.08
N GLN A 92 11.93 6.06 -10.87
CA GLN A 92 11.99 6.13 -12.33
C GLN A 92 10.89 7.03 -12.92
N SER A 93 9.70 7.04 -12.31
CA SER A 93 8.58 7.85 -12.79
C SER A 93 8.74 9.35 -12.54
N SER A 94 9.57 9.75 -11.57
CA SER A 94 9.87 11.17 -11.29
C SER A 94 11.02 11.75 -12.14
N ALA A 95 11.70 10.93 -12.94
CA ALA A 95 12.87 11.32 -13.72
C ALA A 95 12.58 11.57 -15.22
N GLY A 96 11.30 11.63 -15.60
CA GLY A 96 10.84 11.97 -16.96
C GLY A 96 9.86 13.13 -16.93
#